data_AF-A0A3C1A958-F1
#
_entry.id   AF-A0A3C1A958-F1
#
_cell.length_a   1.000
_cell.length_b   1.000
_cell.length_c   1.000
_cell.angle_alpha   90.00
_cell.angle_beta   90.00
_cell.angle_gamma   90.00
#
_symmetry.space_group_name_H-M   'P 1'
#
loop_
_entity.id
_entity.type
_entity.pdbx_description
1 polymer ?
#
loop_
_entity_poly.entity_id
_entity_poly.type
_entity_poly.pdbx_seq_one_letter_code
_entity_poly.pdbx_strand_id
1 'polypeptide(L)'
;KHLNLDHVEIIKCGNADIIASHREQWNDGSNSLAIEPGKVITYDRNYITNRELEKSGIEVLTIPSSELSRGRGGPRCASMPLIRRRYS
;
A
#
# COMPACT_ATOMS: atom_id res chain seq x y z
N LYS A 1 -2.90 -21.58 -7.35
CA LYS A 1 -3.71 -22.31 -8.36
C LYS A 1 -4.71 -21.45 -9.15
N HIS A 2 -5.14 -20.26 -8.68
CA HIS A 2 -6.20 -19.48 -9.36
C HIS A 2 -5.70 -18.18 -10.04
N LEU A 3 -4.45 -17.76 -9.80
CA LEU A 3 -3.92 -16.47 -10.29
C LEU A 3 -2.90 -16.60 -11.44
N ASN A 4 -2.47 -17.82 -11.80
CA ASN A 4 -1.46 -18.08 -12.84
C ASN A 4 -0.20 -17.20 -12.75
N LEU A 5 0.28 -16.94 -11.53
CA LEU A 5 1.53 -16.23 -11.28
C LEU A 5 2.66 -17.22 -11.03
N ASP A 6 3.79 -17.02 -11.72
CA ASP A 6 5.00 -17.85 -11.55
C ASP A 6 5.68 -17.60 -10.19
N HIS A 7 5.54 -16.38 -9.65
CA HIS A 7 6.13 -15.95 -8.39
C HIS A 7 5.26 -14.89 -7.71
N VAL A 8 5.32 -14.83 -6.38
CA VAL A 8 4.70 -13.77 -5.56
C VAL A 8 5.77 -13.20 -4.66
N GLU A 9 6.01 -11.90 -4.77
CA GLU A 9 6.89 -11.16 -3.88
C GLU A 9 6.08 -10.62 -2.68
N ILE A 10 6.58 -10.85 -1.47
CA ILE A 10 5.97 -10.36 -0.25
C ILE A 10 6.78 -9.18 0.26
N ILE A 11 6.26 -7.97 0.06
CA ILE A 11 6.83 -6.73 0.60
C ILE A 11 6.25 -6.50 1.99
N LYS A 12 7.10 -6.53 3.01
CA LYS A 12 6.67 -6.39 4.41
C LYS A 12 6.52 -4.92 4.79
N CYS A 13 5.36 -4.55 5.34
CA CYS A 13 5.14 -3.25 5.96
C CYS A 13 6.20 -2.97 7.02
N GLY A 14 6.81 -1.80 7.01
CA GLY A 14 7.89 -1.42 7.94
C GLY A 14 9.20 -2.20 7.78
N ASN A 15 9.45 -2.83 6.62
CA ASN A 15 10.70 -3.54 6.30
C ASN A 15 11.10 -4.63 7.33
N ALA A 16 10.11 -5.33 7.90
CA ALA A 16 10.31 -6.37 8.92
C ALA A 16 10.98 -5.90 10.23
N ASP A 17 11.25 -4.60 10.39
CA ASP A 17 11.65 -4.02 11.66
C ASP A 17 10.42 -3.97 12.57
N ILE A 18 10.50 -4.57 13.76
CA ILE A 18 9.35 -4.74 14.65
C ILE A 18 8.71 -3.38 14.98
N ILE A 19 9.51 -2.36 15.29
CA ILE A 19 9.01 -1.06 15.73
C ILE A 19 8.37 -0.31 14.55
N ALA A 20 9.03 -0.28 13.41
CA ALA A 20 8.52 0.31 12.18
C ALA A 20 7.26 -0.40 11.69
N SER A 21 7.25 -1.73 11.70
CA SER A 21 6.14 -2.56 11.24
C SER A 21 4.90 -2.32 12.09
N HIS A 22 5.02 -2.32 13.42
CA HIS A 22 3.89 -2.02 14.31
C HIS A 22 3.37 -0.59 14.12
N ARG A 23 4.25 0.40 14.01
CA ARG A 23 3.87 1.81 13.83
C ARG A 23 3.17 2.05 12.49
N GLU A 24 3.72 1.55 11.40
CA GLU A 24 3.17 1.79 10.06
C GLU A 24 1.93 0.93 9.80
N GLN A 25 1.86 -0.28 10.35
CA GLN A 25 0.63 -1.07 10.33
C GLN A 25 -0.50 -0.34 11.06
N TRP A 26 -0.22 0.30 12.19
CA TRP A 26 -1.19 1.13 12.91
C TRP A 26 -1.66 2.35 12.10
N ASN A 27 -0.83 2.81 11.17
CA ASN A 27 -1.12 3.92 10.25
C ASN A 27 -1.60 3.43 8.87
N ASP A 28 -2.11 2.20 8.80
CA ASP A 28 -2.67 1.62 7.57
C ASP A 28 -1.64 1.47 6.42
N GLY A 29 -0.36 1.23 6.75
CA GLY A 29 0.74 1.06 5.78
C GLY A 29 0.53 -0.09 4.79
N SER A 30 -0.17 -1.14 5.19
CA SER A 30 -0.56 -2.26 4.32
C SER A 30 -1.87 -2.03 3.55
N ASN A 31 -2.55 -0.89 3.75
CA ASN A 31 -3.85 -0.56 3.14
C ASN A 31 -3.69 0.38 1.93
N SER A 32 -2.72 0.10 1.09
CA SER A 32 -2.49 0.89 -0.13
C SER A 32 -3.59 0.63 -1.16
N LEU A 33 -3.97 1.67 -1.92
CA LEU A 33 -4.92 1.53 -3.02
C LEU A 33 -4.17 1.36 -4.34
N ALA A 34 -4.18 0.16 -4.90
CA ALA A 34 -3.62 -0.10 -6.23
C ALA A 34 -4.56 0.41 -7.33
N ILE A 35 -4.12 1.40 -8.11
CA ILE A 35 -4.91 2.01 -9.20
C ILE A 35 -4.59 1.37 -10.57
N GLU A 36 -3.35 0.91 -10.76
CA GLU A 36 -2.92 0.06 -11.87
C GLU A 36 -1.77 -0.85 -11.40
N PRO A 37 -1.42 -1.92 -12.15
CA PRO A 37 -0.27 -2.75 -11.81
C PRO A 37 1.00 -1.90 -11.65
N GLY A 38 1.70 -2.06 -10.53
CA GLY A 38 2.89 -1.28 -10.23
C GLY A 38 2.64 0.17 -9.80
N LYS A 39 1.40 0.60 -9.54
CA LYS A 39 1.10 1.95 -9.05
C LYS A 39 0.07 1.96 -7.93
N VAL A 40 0.43 2.59 -6.81
CA VAL A 40 -0.38 2.60 -5.59
C VAL A 40 -0.52 4.00 -5.01
N ILE A 41 -1.61 4.21 -4.26
CA ILE A 41 -1.81 5.40 -3.42
C ILE A 41 -1.63 5.00 -1.95
N THR A 42 -0.81 5.74 -1.21
CA THR A 42 -0.52 5.52 0.21
C THR A 42 -0.55 6.82 1.01
N TYR A 43 -0.44 6.71 2.33
CA TYR A 43 -0.20 7.88 3.19
C TYR A 43 1.29 8.25 3.23
N ASP A 44 1.57 9.55 3.25
CA ASP A 44 2.91 10.12 3.41
C ASP A 44 3.66 9.64 4.67
N ARG A 45 2.95 9.45 5.77
CA ARG A 45 3.50 9.03 7.08
C ARG A 45 4.10 7.62 7.11
N ASN A 46 3.83 6.78 6.11
CA ASN A 46 4.31 5.39 6.03
C ASN A 46 5.60 5.30 5.21
N TYR A 47 6.58 6.13 5.57
CA TYR A 47 7.77 6.38 4.76
C TYR A 47 8.70 5.15 4.61
N ILE A 48 8.71 4.21 5.56
CA ILE A 48 9.52 2.99 5.43
C ILE A 48 8.85 2.05 4.42
N THR A 49 7.55 1.81 4.57
CA THR A 49 6.78 0.98 3.62
C THR A 49 6.78 1.58 2.22
N ASN A 50 6.59 2.90 2.09
CA ASN A 50 6.64 3.58 0.79
C ASN A 50 8.00 3.37 0.10
N ARG A 51 9.10 3.49 0.84
CA ARG A 51 10.45 3.24 0.29
C ARG A 51 10.66 1.79 -0.14
N GLU A 52 10.14 0.82 0.60
CA GLU A 52 10.23 -0.59 0.19
C GLU A 52 9.39 -0.88 -1.06
N LEU A 53 8.20 -0.27 -1.18
CA LEU A 53 7.39 -0.35 -2.41
C LEU A 53 8.14 0.24 -3.62
N GLU A 54 8.73 1.42 -3.45
CA GLU A 54 9.53 2.08 -4.50
C GLU A 54 10.74 1.21 -4.93
N LYS A 55 11.44 0.58 -3.98
CA LYS A 55 12.56 -0.34 -4.27
C LYS A 55 12.12 -1.58 -5.05
N SER A 56 10.91 -2.08 -4.81
CA SER A 56 10.32 -3.18 -5.59
C SER A 56 9.74 -2.71 -6.94
N GLY A 57 10.00 -1.46 -7.36
CA GLY A 57 9.61 -0.94 -8.66
C GLY A 57 8.15 -0.45 -8.73
N ILE A 58 7.50 -0.21 -7.59
CA ILE A 58 6.13 0.29 -7.52
C ILE A 58 6.17 1.82 -7.45
N GLU A 59 5.42 2.50 -8.31
CA GLU A 59 5.19 3.93 -8.22
C GLU A 59 4.23 4.23 -7.06
N VAL A 60 4.68 5.05 -6.11
CA VAL A 60 3.92 5.40 -4.89
C VAL A 60 3.46 6.85 -4.95
N LEU A 61 2.15 7.04 -5.08
CA LEU A 61 1.51 8.34 -4.96
C LEU A 61 1.08 8.55 -3.51
N THR A 62 1.59 9.60 -2.87
CA THR A 62 1.27 9.87 -1.46
C THR A 62 0.18 10.92 -1.32
N ILE A 63 -0.67 10.74 -0.30
CA ILE A 63 -1.61 11.77 0.15
C ILE A 63 -1.35 12.14 1.61
N PRO A 64 -1.61 13.39 2.01
CA PRO A 64 -1.46 13.81 3.39
C PRO A 64 -2.44 13.07 4.30
N SER A 65 -1.93 12.64 5.46
CA SER A 65 -2.65 11.75 6.38
C SER A 65 -3.26 12.45 7.61
N SER A 66 -3.10 13.76 7.74
CA SER A 66 -3.36 14.54 8.96
C SER A 66 -4.71 14.27 9.64
N GLU A 67 -5.82 14.37 8.91
CA GLU A 67 -7.16 14.17 9.49
C GLU A 67 -7.77 12.80 9.15
N LEU A 68 -7.57 12.31 7.92
CA LEU A 68 -8.20 11.07 7.45
C LEU A 68 -7.69 9.83 8.21
N SER A 69 -6.42 9.82 8.62
CA SER A 69 -5.87 8.68 9.38
C SER A 69 -6.46 8.55 10.79
N ARG A 70 -7.10 9.60 11.33
CA ARG A 70 -7.79 9.54 12.63
C ARG A 70 -8.97 8.57 12.61
N GLY A 71 -9.58 8.39 11.44
CA GLY A 71 -10.64 7.42 11.21
C GLY A 71 -10.17 5.96 11.15
N ARG A 72 -8.85 5.70 11.26
CA ARG A 72 -8.23 4.37 11.15
C ARG A 72 -8.62 3.64 9.86
N GLY A 73 -8.29 4.24 8.74
CA GLY A 73 -8.43 3.59 7.44
C GLY A 73 -7.49 4.20 6.42
N GLY A 74 -6.91 3.36 5.57
CA GLY A 74 -6.09 3.77 4.44
C GLY A 74 -6.89 4.19 3.21
N PRO A 75 -6.19 4.59 2.13
CA PRO A 75 -6.81 4.93 0.84
C PRO A 75 -7.73 3.84 0.28
N ARG A 76 -7.46 2.55 0.56
CA ARG A 76 -8.32 1.45 0.13
C ARG A 76 -9.62 1.37 0.93
N CYS A 77 -9.61 1.67 2.22
CA CYS A 77 -10.85 1.75 3.03
C CYS A 77 -11.80 2.85 2.55
N ALA A 78 -11.26 3.97 2.07
CA ALA A 78 -12.02 5.13 1.61
C ALA A 78 -12.54 5.04 0.16
N SER A 79 -12.38 3.89 -0.51
CA SER A 79 -12.69 3.75 -1.94
C SER A 79 -13.52 2.51 -2.26
N MET A 80 -14.28 2.55 -3.34
CA MET A 80 -15.04 1.41 -3.88
C MET A 80 -14.95 1.42 -5.41
N PRO A 81 -14.03 0.63 -6.01
CA PRO A 81 -13.88 0.60 -7.47
C PRO A 81 -15.14 0.03 -8.13
N LEU A 82 -15.80 0.82 -8.97
CA LEU A 82 -16.96 0.38 -9.75
C LEU A 82 -16.55 -0.37 -11.01
N ILE A 83 -15.48 0.10 -11.66
CA ILE A 83 -14.94 -0.44 -12.89
C ILE A 83 -13.42 -0.49 -12.77
N ARG A 84 -12.81 -1.61 -13.15
CA ARG A 84 -11.35 -1.75 -13.28
C ARG A 84 -11.04 -2.51 -14.56
N ARG A 85 -10.06 -2.03 -15.34
CA ARG A 85 -9.60 -2.70 -16.56
C ARG A 85 -9.05 -4.07 -16.21
N ARG A 86 -9.38 -5.09 -17.03
CA ARG A 86 -8.70 -6.39 -16.96
C ARG A 86 -7.35 -6.27 -17.64
N TYR A 87 -6.30 -6.69 -16.92
CA TYR A 87 -4.96 -6.82 -17.46
C TYR A 87 -4.80 -8.27 -17.94
N SER A 88 -4.19 -8.42 -19.12
CA SER A 88 -3.92 -9.70 -19.78
C SER A 88 -2.67 -10.37 -19.23
#